data_AF-A0A177JPG8-F1
#
_entry.id   AF-A0A177JPG8-F1
#
_cell.length_a   1.000
_cell.length_b   1.000
_cell.length_c   1.000
_cell.angle_alpha   90.00
_cell.angle_beta   90.00
_cell.angle_gamma   90.00
#
_symmetry.space_group_name_H-M   'P 1'
#
loop_
_entity.id
_entity.type
_entity.pdbx_description
1 polymer ?
#
loop_
_entity_poly.entity_id
_entity_poly.type
_entity_poly.pdbx_seq_one_letter_code
_entity_poly.pdbx_strand_id
1 'polypeptide(L)'
;MSVAKGTAVAAILALVTGCSPSEQQQTGDGLRSDMPLREAAYYVENERDRIEMQGICEKWKGSQRPIASWPSVVVSNCNNVDTAKQLIQSKKDRDEFKKGMGL
;
A
#
# COMPACT_ATOMS: atom_id res chain seq x y z
N MET A 1 9.76 66.46 -4.99
CA MET A 1 8.70 65.70 -4.29
C MET A 1 9.05 64.22 -4.36
N SER A 2 9.52 63.65 -3.25
CA SER A 2 9.88 62.23 -3.12
C SER A 2 8.63 61.37 -2.99
N VAL A 3 8.62 60.21 -3.67
CA VAL A 3 7.82 59.07 -3.23
C VAL A 3 8.69 57.82 -3.34
N ALA A 4 9.32 57.48 -2.22
CA ALA A 4 9.87 56.15 -2.00
C ALA A 4 8.69 55.20 -1.71
N LYS A 5 8.53 54.16 -2.54
CA LYS A 5 7.71 52.99 -2.25
C LYS A 5 8.56 51.76 -2.52
N GLY A 6 9.44 51.45 -1.56
CA GLY A 6 10.15 50.18 -1.50
C GLY A 6 9.22 49.14 -0.89
N THR A 7 8.44 48.46 -1.72
CA THR A 7 7.65 47.29 -1.32
C THR A 7 8.61 46.14 -1.04
N ALA A 8 8.78 45.81 0.23
CA ALA A 8 9.43 44.58 0.68
C ALA A 8 8.58 43.38 0.23
N VAL A 9 9.07 42.60 -0.74
CA VAL A 9 8.47 41.32 -1.10
C VAL A 9 9.28 40.24 -0.39
N ALA A 10 8.67 39.70 0.67
CA ALA A 10 9.17 38.58 1.44
C ALA A 10 9.35 37.35 0.53
N ALA A 11 10.54 36.75 0.57
CA ALA A 11 10.83 35.47 -0.04
C ALA A 11 10.10 34.36 0.71
N ILE A 12 8.99 33.87 0.15
CA ILE A 12 8.32 32.66 0.61
C ILE A 12 8.97 31.47 -0.11
N LEU A 13 9.91 30.82 0.57
CA LEU A 13 10.40 29.48 0.21
C LEU A 13 9.25 28.49 0.41
N ALA A 14 8.50 28.23 -0.67
CA ALA A 14 7.53 27.14 -0.71
C ALA A 14 8.29 25.82 -0.72
N LEU A 15 8.30 25.14 0.43
CA LEU A 15 8.65 23.73 0.56
C LEU A 15 7.64 22.91 -0.27
N VAL A 16 8.01 22.59 -1.51
CA VAL A 16 7.33 21.57 -2.32
C VAL A 16 7.63 20.20 -1.72
N THR A 17 6.97 19.87 -0.62
CA THR A 17 6.88 18.48 -0.16
C THR A 17 5.97 17.71 -1.11
N GLY A 18 6.60 17.09 -2.11
CA GLY A 18 6.16 15.85 -2.75
C GLY A 18 4.69 15.77 -3.18
N CYS A 19 4.29 16.56 -4.18
CA CYS A 19 3.14 16.21 -5.00
C CYS A 19 3.66 15.40 -6.20
N SER A 20 4.09 14.16 -5.95
CA SER A 20 4.16 13.20 -7.06
C SER A 20 2.71 12.84 -7.39
N PRO A 21 2.22 13.05 -8.62
CA PRO A 21 0.89 12.57 -8.98
C PRO A 21 0.86 11.07 -8.68
N SER A 22 -0.15 10.64 -7.90
CA SER A 22 -0.32 9.21 -7.59
C SER A 22 -0.32 8.43 -8.91
N GLU A 23 0.37 7.28 -8.97
CA GLU A 23 0.45 6.45 -10.19
C GLU A 23 -0.93 6.13 -10.79
N GLN A 24 -1.98 6.16 -9.94
CA GLN A 24 -3.38 6.05 -10.34
C GLN A 24 -3.78 7.04 -11.46
N GLN A 25 -3.11 8.18 -11.54
CA GLN A 25 -3.33 9.21 -12.56
C GLN A 25 -2.37 9.07 -13.76
N GLN A 26 -1.33 8.23 -13.68
CA GLN A 26 -0.29 8.09 -14.69
C GLN A 26 -0.50 6.90 -15.63
N THR A 27 -1.05 5.79 -15.15
CA THR A 27 -1.30 4.59 -15.99
C THR A 27 -2.71 4.50 -16.55
N GLY A 28 -3.67 5.22 -15.96
CA GLY A 28 -5.08 5.25 -16.39
C GLY A 28 -5.85 3.93 -16.23
N ASP A 29 -5.19 2.85 -15.79
CA ASP A 29 -5.76 1.51 -15.64
C ASP A 29 -6.16 1.18 -14.19
N GLY A 30 -5.89 2.08 -13.25
CA GLY A 30 -6.20 1.91 -11.83
C GLY A 30 -5.36 0.85 -11.12
N LEU A 31 -4.27 0.39 -11.73
CA LEU A 31 -3.31 -0.54 -11.15
C LEU A 31 -2.25 0.22 -10.35
N ARG A 32 -2.38 0.21 -9.03
CA ARG A 32 -1.41 0.87 -8.15
C ARG A 32 -0.17 0.00 -7.94
N SER A 33 1.02 0.57 -8.11
CA SER A 33 2.31 -0.01 -7.71
C SER A 33 3.09 0.85 -6.72
N ASP A 34 2.60 2.05 -6.43
CA ASP A 34 3.18 3.06 -5.54
C ASP A 34 2.96 2.72 -4.07
N MET A 35 3.62 1.67 -3.59
CA MET A 35 3.46 1.19 -2.22
C MET A 35 4.78 0.69 -1.62
N PRO A 36 4.95 0.75 -0.29
CA PRO A 36 6.09 0.12 0.36
C PRO A 36 5.95 -1.41 0.31
N LEU A 37 7.08 -2.09 0.20
CA LEU A 37 7.16 -3.53 0.47
C LEU A 37 6.90 -3.78 1.96
N ARG A 38 6.03 -4.72 2.29
CA ARG A 38 5.69 -5.12 3.66
C ARG A 38 5.78 -6.63 3.80
N GLU A 39 6.30 -7.08 4.93
CA GLU A 39 6.40 -8.49 5.27
C GLU A 39 5.04 -9.09 5.66
N ALA A 40 4.90 -10.42 5.58
CA ALA A 40 3.68 -11.10 5.99
C ALA A 40 3.29 -10.79 7.45
N ALA A 41 4.26 -10.70 8.36
CA ALA A 41 4.03 -10.37 9.77
C ALA A 41 3.32 -9.01 9.95
N TYR A 42 3.68 -8.01 9.12
CA TYR A 42 3.00 -6.71 9.13
C TYR A 42 1.51 -6.87 8.80
N TYR A 43 1.16 -7.64 7.78
CA TYR A 43 -0.24 -7.85 7.38
C TYR A 43 -1.05 -8.75 8.34
N VAL A 44 -0.37 -9.57 9.14
CA VAL A 44 -1.03 -10.29 10.26
C VAL A 44 -1.51 -9.28 11.32
N GLU A 45 -0.67 -8.30 11.64
CA GLU A 45 -0.94 -7.30 12.69
C GLU A 45 -1.81 -6.14 12.21
N ASN A 46 -1.80 -5.83 10.91
CA ASN A 46 -2.45 -4.66 10.33
C ASN A 46 -3.56 -5.06 9.36
N GLU A 47 -4.75 -5.38 9.91
CA GLU A 47 -5.90 -5.86 9.12
C GLU A 47 -6.34 -4.87 8.04
N ARG A 48 -6.44 -3.58 8.35
CA ARG A 48 -6.88 -2.57 7.39
C ARG A 48 -5.98 -2.55 6.16
N ASP A 49 -4.67 -2.54 6.38
CA ASP A 49 -3.67 -2.50 5.32
C ASP A 49 -3.61 -3.83 4.56
N ARG A 50 -3.88 -4.97 5.21
CA ARG A 50 -4.06 -6.27 4.55
C ARG A 50 -5.25 -6.26 3.60
N ILE A 51 -6.39 -5.70 4.01
CA ILE A 51 -7.60 -5.60 3.18
C ILE A 51 -7.36 -4.67 1.99
N GLU A 52 -6.72 -3.51 2.22
CA GLU A 52 -6.36 -2.60 1.14
C GLU A 52 -5.44 -3.28 0.11
N MET A 53 -4.37 -3.92 0.59
CA MET A 53 -3.43 -4.62 -0.28
C MET A 53 -4.09 -5.79 -1.02
N GLN A 54 -5.00 -6.52 -0.37
CA GLN A 54 -5.79 -7.56 -1.04
C GLN A 54 -6.58 -6.99 -2.22
N GLY A 55 -7.21 -5.82 -2.07
CA GLY A 55 -7.91 -5.14 -3.16
C GLY A 55 -6.98 -4.75 -4.32
N ILE A 56 -5.75 -4.35 -4.02
CA ILE A 56 -4.72 -4.09 -5.04
C ILE A 56 -4.37 -5.39 -5.77
N CYS A 57 -4.13 -6.48 -5.04
CA CYS A 57 -3.83 -7.80 -5.63
C CYS A 57 -4.95 -8.30 -6.54
N GLU A 58 -6.20 -8.12 -6.15
CA GLU A 58 -7.38 -8.51 -6.95
C GLU A 58 -7.46 -7.71 -8.26
N LYS A 59 -7.17 -6.40 -8.24
CA LYS A 59 -7.11 -5.57 -9.45
C LYS A 59 -6.00 -6.00 -10.39
N TRP A 60 -4.78 -6.23 -9.87
CA TRP A 60 -3.67 -6.72 -10.68
C TRP A 60 -3.99 -8.09 -11.28
N LYS A 61 -4.56 -9.01 -10.51
CA LYS A 61 -4.99 -10.34 -10.99
C LYS A 61 -6.08 -10.22 -12.06
N GLY A 62 -7.04 -9.31 -11.88
CA GLY A 62 -8.11 -9.04 -12.82
C GLY A 62 -7.66 -8.34 -14.12
N SER A 63 -6.48 -7.72 -14.14
CA SER A 63 -5.95 -7.04 -15.33
C SER A 63 -5.59 -7.98 -16.47
N GLN A 64 -5.50 -9.30 -16.21
CA GLN A 64 -5.05 -10.33 -17.17
C GLN A 64 -3.64 -10.10 -17.74
N ARG A 65 -2.88 -9.14 -17.21
CA ARG A 65 -1.46 -8.96 -17.55
C ARG A 65 -0.65 -10.18 -17.08
N PRO A 66 0.32 -10.67 -17.86
CA PRO A 66 1.20 -11.75 -17.42
C PRO A 66 1.86 -11.41 -16.08
N ILE A 67 1.96 -12.35 -15.14
CA ILE A 67 2.58 -12.11 -13.82
C ILE A 67 4.01 -11.58 -13.96
N ALA A 68 4.75 -12.01 -14.99
CA ALA A 68 6.10 -11.53 -15.29
C ALA A 68 6.18 -10.03 -15.62
N SER A 69 5.06 -9.38 -15.98
CA SER A 69 5.00 -7.94 -16.23
C SER A 69 4.54 -7.13 -15.01
N TRP A 70 4.25 -7.78 -13.88
CA TRP A 70 3.82 -7.08 -12.68
C TRP A 70 5.03 -6.49 -11.97
N PRO A 71 4.90 -5.28 -11.39
CA PRO A 71 5.94 -4.73 -10.53
C PRO A 71 6.27 -5.69 -9.39
N SER A 72 7.56 -5.88 -9.10
CA SER A 72 8.01 -6.83 -8.07
C SER A 72 7.40 -6.53 -6.70
N VAL A 73 7.24 -5.26 -6.35
CA VAL A 73 6.60 -4.83 -5.10
C VAL A 73 5.15 -5.30 -4.99
N VAL A 74 4.41 -5.32 -6.09
CA VAL A 74 3.03 -5.85 -6.14
C VAL A 74 3.05 -7.35 -5.90
N VAL A 75 3.89 -8.09 -6.65
CA VAL A 75 3.99 -9.54 -6.54
C VAL A 75 4.37 -9.95 -5.12
N SER A 76 5.41 -9.34 -4.55
CA SER A 76 5.88 -9.64 -3.20
C SER A 76 4.84 -9.31 -2.13
N ASN A 77 4.18 -8.14 -2.20
CA ASN A 77 3.12 -7.80 -1.24
C ASN A 77 1.92 -8.75 -1.36
N CYS A 78 1.53 -9.17 -2.56
CA CYS A 78 0.45 -10.15 -2.73
C CYS A 78 0.79 -11.51 -2.12
N ASN A 79 2.00 -12.01 -2.35
CA ASN A 79 2.48 -13.24 -1.71
C ASN A 79 2.49 -13.11 -0.19
N ASN A 80 2.89 -11.95 0.33
CA ASN A 80 2.93 -11.68 1.77
C ASN A 80 1.53 -11.57 2.39
N VAL A 81 0.56 -10.98 1.68
CA VAL A 81 -0.86 -10.98 2.10
C VAL A 81 -1.43 -12.39 2.14
N ASP A 82 -1.17 -13.21 1.11
CA ASP A 82 -1.63 -14.60 1.08
C ASP A 82 -1.01 -15.42 2.22
N THR A 83 0.29 -15.23 2.47
CA THR A 83 0.98 -15.83 3.62
C THR A 83 0.36 -15.38 4.95
N ALA A 84 0.07 -14.09 5.10
CA ALA A 84 -0.57 -13.56 6.31
C ALA A 84 -1.95 -14.18 6.56
N LYS A 85 -2.75 -14.34 5.50
CA LYS A 85 -4.07 -15.01 5.58
C LYS A 85 -3.93 -16.46 6.03
N GLN A 86 -2.95 -17.19 5.50
CA GLN A 86 -2.66 -18.57 5.92
C GLN A 86 -2.24 -18.64 7.39
N LEU A 87 -1.38 -17.73 7.86
CA LEU A 87 -0.96 -17.67 9.26
C LEU A 87 -2.14 -17.38 10.21
N ILE A 88 -3.03 -16.46 9.83
CA ILE A 88 -4.24 -16.14 10.61
C ILE A 88 -5.15 -17.36 10.66
N GLN A 89 -5.39 -18.02 9.53
CA GLN A 89 -6.24 -19.21 9.47
C GLN A 89 -5.66 -20.35 10.31
N SER A 90 -4.37 -20.65 10.15
CA SER A 90 -3.69 -21.69 10.93
C SER A 90 -3.74 -21.42 12.43
N LYS A 91 -3.58 -20.15 12.84
CA LYS A 91 -3.75 -19.75 14.25
C LYS A 91 -5.17 -20.05 14.72
N LYS A 92 -6.19 -19.66 13.95
CA LYS A 92 -7.59 -19.91 14.27
C LYS A 92 -7.88 -21.40 14.41
N ASP A 93 -7.46 -22.22 13.44
CA ASP A 93 -7.67 -23.67 13.44
C ASP A 93 -7.02 -24.33 14.67
N ARG A 94 -5.80 -23.90 15.02
CA ARG A 94 -5.10 -24.37 16.22
C ARG A 94 -5.83 -23.97 17.50
N ASP A 95 -6.33 -22.74 17.58
CA ASP A 95 -7.01 -22.24 18.77
C ASP A 95 -8.38 -22.92 18.94
N GLU A 96 -9.09 -23.21 17.84
CA GLU A 96 -10.31 -24.05 17.83
C GLU A 96 -10.02 -25.48 18.28
N PHE A 97 -8.92 -26.08 17.79
CA PHE A 97 -8.49 -27.40 18.20
C PHE A 97 -8.18 -27.47 19.70
N LYS A 98 -7.45 -26.49 20.25
CA LYS A 98 -7.17 -26.40 21.70
C LYS A 98 -8.45 -26.29 22.53
N LYS A 99 -9.37 -25.42 22.09
CA LYS A 99 -10.67 -25.26 22.74
C LYS A 99 -11.48 -26.57 22.73
N GLY A 100 -11.44 -27.33 21.64
CA GLY A 100 -12.09 -28.65 21.54
C GLY A 100 -11.50 -29.70 22.48
N MET A 101 -10.23 -29.58 22.84
CA MET A 101 -9.55 -30.45 23.82
C MET A 101 -9.71 -29.97 25.28
N GLY A 102 -10.35 -28.81 25.51
CA GLY A 102 -10.47 -28.22 26.85
C GLY A 102 -9.17 -27.63 27.39
N LEU A 103 -8.22 -27.29 26.52
CA LEU A 103 -6.98 -26.56 26.84
C LEU A 103 -7.14 -25.04 26.69
#